data_AF-A0A2A2AJN4-F1
#
_entry.id   AF-A0A2A2AJN4-F1
#
_cell.length_a   1.000
_cell.length_b   1.000
_cell.length_c   1.000
_cell.angle_alpha   90.00
_cell.angle_beta   90.00
_cell.angle_gamma   90.00
#
_symmetry.space_group_name_H-M   'P 1'
#
loop_
_entity.id
_entity.type
_entity.pdbx_description
1 polymer ?
#
loop_
_entity_poly.entity_id
_entity_poly.type
_entity_poly.pdbx_seq_one_letter_code
_entity_poly.pdbx_strand_id
1 'polypeptide(L)'
;MSKKPNPELVDASNPEWTPAMFKQAVRLDALPASLQAKLRRGRGPNKAPTKERITIRLSPEVVQHFRASGQGWQGRIDAALKEWMAEHA
;
A
#
# COMPACT_ATOMS: atom_id res chain seq x y z
N MET A 1 11.95 -15.22 -0.22
CA MET A 1 13.16 -14.43 0.06
C MET A 1 12.93 -13.66 1.34
N SER A 2 13.48 -14.11 2.47
CA SER A 2 13.37 -13.38 3.74
C SER A 2 14.19 -12.09 3.60
N LYS A 3 13.54 -10.93 3.61
CA LYS A 3 14.26 -9.65 3.61
C LYS A 3 15.01 -9.56 4.94
N LYS A 4 16.34 -9.54 4.89
CA LYS A 4 17.15 -9.26 6.08
C LYS A 4 16.76 -7.86 6.59
N PRO A 5 16.52 -7.68 7.90
CA PRO A 5 16.21 -6.37 8.46
C PRO A 5 17.36 -5.40 8.16
N ASN A 6 17.02 -4.17 7.78
CA ASN A 6 18.02 -3.13 7.52
C ASN A 6 18.68 -2.74 8.86
N PRO A 7 20.00 -2.93 9.03
CA PRO A 7 20.69 -2.67 10.30
C PRO A 7 20.60 -1.20 10.76
N GLU A 8 20.40 -0.24 9.86
CA GLU A 8 20.26 1.19 10.21
C GLU A 8 18.89 1.54 10.81
N LEU A 9 17.89 0.66 10.68
CA LEU A 9 16.56 0.84 11.27
C LEU A 9 16.42 0.19 12.66
N VAL A 10 17.50 -0.38 13.19
CA VAL A 10 17.51 -0.97 14.54
C VAL A 10 17.63 0.17 15.55
N ASP A 11 16.54 0.46 16.23
CA ASP A 11 16.50 1.44 17.30
C ASP A 11 17.10 0.86 18.60
N ALA A 12 18.34 1.25 18.90
CA ALA A 12 19.04 0.82 20.12
C ALA A 12 18.34 1.27 21.43
N SER A 13 17.43 2.25 21.36
CA SER A 13 16.63 2.70 22.50
C SER A 13 15.35 1.89 22.72
N ASN A 14 14.99 1.01 21.77
CA ASN A 14 13.84 0.12 21.85
C ASN A 14 14.30 -1.32 22.11
N PRO A 15 14.47 -1.72 23.38
CA PRO A 15 14.99 -3.05 23.72
C PRO A 15 14.05 -4.16 23.24
N GLU A 16 14.61 -5.35 23.04
CA GLU A 16 13.81 -6.52 22.73
C GLU A 16 12.83 -6.84 23.86
N TRP A 17 11.65 -7.33 23.47
CA TRP A 17 10.61 -7.68 24.43
C TRP A 17 11.04 -8.89 25.27
N THR A 18 11.00 -8.72 26.60
CA THR A 18 11.31 -9.82 27.52
C THR A 18 10.14 -10.80 27.63
N PRO A 19 10.38 -12.06 28.04
CA PRO A 19 9.31 -13.02 28.29
C PRO A 19 8.28 -12.55 29.33
N ALA A 20 8.71 -11.74 30.31
CA ALA A 20 7.82 -11.15 31.31
C ALA A 20 6.87 -10.10 30.69
N MET A 21 7.34 -9.31 29.73
CA MET A 21 6.51 -8.35 28.99
C MET A 21 5.45 -9.06 28.13
N PHE A 22 5.81 -10.18 27.49
CA PHE A 22 4.84 -10.99 26.75
C PHE A 22 3.72 -11.54 27.64
N LYS A 23 4.01 -11.90 28.90
CA LYS A 23 2.98 -12.36 29.85
C LYS A 23 1.97 -11.27 30.22
N GLN A 24 2.33 -10.00 30.08
CA GLN A 24 1.45 -8.86 30.33
C GLN A 24 0.59 -8.49 29.12
N ALA A 25 0.84 -9.08 27.95
CA ALA A 25 0.09 -8.78 26.75
C ALA A 25 -1.37 -9.25 26.88
N VAL A 26 -2.31 -8.39 26.47
CA VAL A 26 -3.75 -8.68 26.47
C VAL A 26 -4.29 -8.74 25.05
N ARG A 27 -5.35 -9.52 24.85
CA ARG A 27 -6.09 -9.53 23.58
C ARG A 27 -6.78 -8.18 23.38
N LEU A 28 -6.98 -7.79 22.13
CA LEU A 28 -7.68 -6.56 21.76
C LEU A 28 -9.04 -6.43 22.46
N ASP A 29 -9.78 -7.53 22.57
CA ASP A 29 -11.12 -7.58 23.15
C ASP A 29 -11.13 -7.34 24.67
N ALA A 30 -9.98 -7.48 25.33
CA ALA A 30 -9.83 -7.20 26.76
C ALA A 30 -9.49 -5.73 27.07
N LEU A 31 -9.28 -4.90 26.05
CA LEU A 31 -9.05 -3.46 26.22
C LEU A 31 -10.37 -2.69 26.43
N PRO A 32 -10.34 -1.47 27.01
CA PRO A 32 -11.49 -0.58 27.04
C PRO A 32 -12.08 -0.33 25.65
N ALA A 33 -13.42 -0.26 25.53
CA ALA A 33 -14.11 -0.12 24.25
C ALA A 33 -13.66 1.09 23.41
N SER A 34 -13.30 2.20 24.07
CA SER A 34 -12.77 3.39 23.42
C SER A 34 -11.42 3.15 22.71
N LEU A 35 -10.56 2.31 23.29
CA LEU A 35 -9.29 1.89 22.69
C LEU A 35 -9.52 0.84 21.61
N GLN A 36 -10.43 -0.10 21.83
CA GLN A 36 -10.81 -1.07 20.79
C GLN A 36 -11.27 -0.37 19.51
N ALA A 37 -12.14 0.64 19.63
CA ALA A 37 -12.65 1.39 18.48
C ALA A 37 -11.54 2.15 17.73
N LYS A 38 -10.56 2.71 18.45
CA LYS A 38 -9.41 3.39 17.85
C LYS A 38 -8.46 2.42 17.13
N LEU A 39 -8.20 1.26 17.72
CA LEU A 39 -7.28 0.26 17.17
C LEU A 39 -7.91 -0.56 16.03
N ARG A 40 -9.24 -0.77 16.06
CA ARG A 40 -10.00 -1.40 14.97
C ARG A 40 -10.24 -0.48 13.77
N ARG A 41 -9.84 0.80 13.83
CA ARG A 41 -9.66 1.64 12.64
C ARG A 41 -8.44 1.18 11.84
N GLY A 42 -8.46 -0.07 11.37
CA GLY A 42 -7.63 -0.47 10.25
C GLY A 42 -8.03 0.34 9.01
N ARG A 43 -7.19 0.25 7.97
CA ARG A 43 -7.51 0.81 6.65
C ARG A 43 -8.91 0.35 6.28
N GLY A 44 -9.85 1.30 6.15
CA GLY A 44 -11.22 1.00 5.80
C GLY A 44 -11.30 0.21 4.49
N PRO A 45 -12.45 -0.42 4.17
CA PRO A 45 -12.66 -1.01 2.86
C PRO A 45 -12.27 0.00 1.79
N ASN A 46 -11.60 -0.46 0.73
CA ASN A 46 -10.99 0.38 -0.29
C ASN A 46 -12.09 1.28 -0.91
N LYS A 47 -12.21 2.52 -0.42
CA LYS A 47 -13.26 3.48 -0.82
C LYS A 47 -12.86 4.15 -2.13
N ALA A 48 -12.86 3.39 -3.22
CA ALA A 48 -12.87 3.88 -4.60
C ALA A 48 -13.22 2.68 -5.48
N PRO A 49 -13.88 2.86 -6.64
CA PRO A 49 -13.93 1.78 -7.63
C PRO A 49 -12.48 1.35 -7.91
N THR A 50 -12.18 0.11 -7.59
CA THR A 50 -10.87 -0.47 -7.88
C THR A 50 -10.66 -0.41 -9.38
N LYS A 51 -9.56 0.20 -9.81
CA LYS A 51 -9.11 0.14 -11.21
C LYS A 51 -9.24 -1.30 -11.69
N GLU A 52 -9.99 -1.52 -12.75
CA GLU A 52 -10.19 -2.87 -13.27
C GLU A 52 -8.88 -3.33 -13.92
N ARG A 53 -8.38 -4.49 -13.49
CA ARG A 53 -7.18 -5.09 -14.07
C ARG A 53 -7.59 -5.91 -15.30
N ILE A 54 -7.57 -5.28 -16.46
CA ILE A 54 -7.76 -5.95 -17.73
C ILE A 54 -6.43 -6.14 -18.48
N THR A 55 -6.40 -7.12 -19.40
CA THR A 55 -5.26 -7.33 -20.30
C THR A 55 -5.56 -6.69 -21.63
N ILE A 56 -4.81 -5.66 -22.01
CA ILE A 56 -4.91 -4.98 -23.31
C ILE A 56 -3.58 -5.13 -24.07
N ARG A 57 -3.65 -5.19 -25.40
CA ARG A 57 -2.48 -5.14 -26.27
C ARG A 57 -2.31 -3.72 -26.77
N LEU A 58 -1.11 -3.18 -26.61
CA LEU A 58 -0.72 -1.84 -27.07
C LEU A 58 0.48 -1.98 -28.01
N SER A 59 0.61 -1.04 -28.95
CA SER A 59 1.76 -1.01 -29.84
C SER A 59 3.08 -0.86 -29.06
N PRO A 60 4.18 -1.46 -29.54
CA PRO A 60 5.48 -1.39 -28.87
C PRO A 60 5.94 0.05 -28.59
N GLU A 61 5.73 0.99 -29.52
CA GLU A 61 6.14 2.38 -29.35
C GLU A 61 5.45 3.07 -28.17
N VAL A 62 4.16 2.79 -27.96
CA VAL A 62 3.37 3.34 -26.84
C VAL A 62 3.93 2.83 -25.52
N VAL A 63 4.15 1.52 -25.43
CA VAL A 63 4.66 0.90 -24.19
C VAL A 63 6.06 1.40 -23.86
N GLN A 64 6.93 1.53 -24.85
CA GLN A 64 8.29 2.03 -24.66
C GLN A 64 8.29 3.49 -24.19
N HIS A 65 7.49 4.36 -24.83
CA HIS A 65 7.36 5.77 -24.46
C HIS A 65 6.97 5.94 -23.00
N PHE A 66 5.91 5.26 -22.55
CA PHE A 66 5.50 5.36 -21.15
C PHE A 66 6.51 4.70 -20.22
N ARG A 67 7.07 3.53 -20.52
CA ARG A 67 8.06 2.89 -19.64
C ARG A 67 9.32 3.74 -19.43
N ALA A 68 9.77 4.47 -20.46
CA ALA A 68 10.91 5.38 -20.36
C ALA A 68 10.70 6.49 -19.32
N SER A 69 9.45 6.87 -19.03
CA SER A 69 9.11 7.84 -17.98
C SER A 69 9.31 7.34 -16.55
N GLY A 70 9.71 6.08 -16.35
CA GLY A 70 10.10 5.53 -15.05
C GLY A 70 8.91 5.18 -14.14
N GLN A 71 9.12 5.30 -12.83
CA GLN A 71 8.10 4.96 -11.82
C GLN A 71 6.80 5.74 -12.10
N GLY A 72 5.66 5.03 -12.03
CA GLY A 72 4.34 5.62 -12.25
C GLY A 72 3.86 5.64 -13.70
N TRP A 73 4.60 5.05 -14.66
CA TRP A 73 4.20 5.04 -16.07
C TRP A 73 2.81 4.45 -16.34
N GLN A 74 2.38 3.43 -15.58
CA GLN A 74 1.03 2.87 -15.69
C GLN A 74 -0.06 3.86 -15.26
N GLY A 75 0.25 4.78 -14.33
CA GLY A 75 -0.65 5.87 -13.98
C GLY A 75 -0.72 6.93 -15.07
N ARG A 76 0.42 7.22 -15.74
CA ARG A 76 0.48 8.18 -16.84
C ARG A 76 -0.33 7.72 -18.05
N ILE A 77 -0.26 6.43 -18.42
CA ILE A 77 -1.08 5.90 -19.51
C ILE A 77 -2.59 5.95 -19.18
N ASP A 78 -2.97 5.67 -17.94
CA ASP A 78 -4.37 5.83 -17.47
C ASP A 78 -4.85 7.29 -17.55
N ALA A 79 -3.98 8.25 -17.21
CA ALA A 79 -4.29 9.67 -17.34
C ALA A 79 -4.46 10.11 -18.81
N ALA A 80 -3.57 9.68 -19.71
CA ALA A 80 -3.66 9.99 -21.14
C ALA A 80 -4.95 9.45 -21.76
N LEU A 81 -5.38 8.24 -21.38
CA LEU A 81 -6.66 7.67 -21.84
C LEU A 81 -7.86 8.47 -21.33
N LYS A 82 -7.80 9.02 -20.12
CA LYS A 82 -8.86 9.88 -19.57
C LYS A 82 -8.95 11.23 -20.27
N GLU A 83 -7.80 11.82 -20.57
CA GLU A 83 -7.71 13.06 -21.34
C GLU A 83 -8.30 12.87 -22.73
N TRP A 84 -7.91 11.78 -23.43
CA TRP A 84 -8.48 11.43 -24.73
C TRP A 84 -10.02 11.26 -24.67
N MET A 85 -10.55 10.59 -23.63
CA MET A 85 -12.00 10.46 -23.43
C MET A 85 -12.67 11.82 -23.21
N ALA A 86 -12.04 12.76 -22.52
CA ALA A 86 -12.62 14.08 -22.25
C ALA A 86 -12.63 14.97 -23.51
N GLU A 87 -11.62 14.85 -24.36
CA GLU A 87 -11.51 15.60 -25.62
C GLU A 87 -12.44 15.09 -26.72
N HIS A 88 -12.82 13.80 -26.67
CA HIS A 88 -13.59 13.12 -27.71
C HIS A 88 -14.97 12.65 -27.21
N ALA A 89 -15.45 13.19 -26.09
CA ALA A 89 -16.79 12.97 -25.55
C ALA A 89 -17.83 13.91 -26.17
#